data_AF-K5CNG6-F1
#
_entry.id   AF-K5CNG6-F1
#
_cell.length_a   1.000
_cell.length_b   1.000
_cell.length_c   1.000
_cell.angle_alpha   90.00
_cell.angle_beta   90.00
_cell.angle_gamma   90.00
#
_symmetry.space_group_name_H-M   'P 1'
#
loop_
_entity.id
_entity.type
_entity.pdbx_description
1 polymer ?
#
loop_
_entity_poly.entity_id
_entity_poly.type
_entity_poly.pdbx_seq_one_letter_code
_entity_poly.pdbx_strand_id
1 'polypeptide(L)'
;MKPFTECRIFNYLSLASSPKQTVSDEEFSSSYTEYEQYLYDLAIESVSVSERLRHLLHSKVELISLKKLFTRTGHFHTAVAEFYLDKCLLLVEAEIELVNFGVQYPGTITTPSSFLSSLHWKGSLVNLMELISSLDYSGLITDESGKRLSFAGIVSAFEKLFNVAIPKPYDLRADLARRKKNYSVLLPKLKETFEKNIAACGNGK
;
A
#
# COMPACT_ATOMS: atom_id res chain seq x y z
N MET A 1 4.73 12.07 -7.68
CA MET A 1 6.06 11.56 -7.30
C MET A 1 7.15 12.35 -8.00
N LYS A 2 8.33 12.47 -7.38
CA LYS A 2 9.52 13.01 -8.06
C LYS A 2 9.98 12.04 -9.15
N PRO A 3 10.36 12.49 -10.35
CA PRO A 3 10.87 11.61 -11.39
C PRO A 3 12.13 10.87 -10.91
N PHE A 4 12.26 9.61 -11.29
CA PHE A 4 13.41 8.75 -10.97
C PHE A 4 14.77 9.33 -11.35
N THR A 5 14.80 10.21 -12.35
CA THR A 5 15.97 10.95 -12.80
C THR A 5 16.48 11.95 -11.75
N GLU A 6 15.70 12.26 -10.71
CA GLU A 6 16.14 13.09 -9.58
C GLU A 6 16.96 12.32 -8.54
N CYS A 7 17.03 10.98 -8.61
CA CYS A 7 17.90 10.20 -7.72
C CYS A 7 19.36 10.57 -7.99
N ARG A 8 20.14 10.77 -6.91
CA ARG A 8 21.56 11.16 -6.98
C ARG A 8 22.39 10.27 -7.92
N ILE A 9 22.07 8.98 -7.95
CA ILE A 9 22.77 8.02 -8.79
C ILE A 9 22.69 8.33 -10.29
N PHE A 10 21.56 8.87 -10.79
CA PHE A 10 21.43 9.26 -12.21
C PHE A 10 22.35 10.45 -12.54
N ASN A 11 22.51 11.38 -11.60
CA ASN A 11 23.45 12.48 -11.77
C ASN A 11 24.89 11.96 -11.81
N TYR A 12 25.27 11.05 -10.91
CA TYR A 12 26.61 10.46 -10.90
C TYR A 12 26.91 9.64 -12.15
N LEU A 13 25.96 8.85 -12.63
CA LEU A 13 26.08 8.09 -13.88
C LEU A 13 26.21 9.02 -15.09
N SER A 14 25.47 10.14 -15.12
CA SER A 14 25.58 11.13 -16.18
C SER A 14 26.93 11.85 -16.15
N LEU A 15 27.41 12.24 -14.97
CA LEU A 15 28.72 12.87 -14.77
C LEU A 15 29.87 11.94 -15.14
N ALA A 16 29.73 10.64 -14.87
CA ALA A 16 30.70 9.62 -15.25
C ALA A 16 30.83 9.42 -16.77
N SER A 17 29.96 10.04 -17.58
CA SER A 17 30.16 10.11 -19.04
C SER A 17 31.05 11.29 -19.47
N SER A 18 31.47 12.13 -18.53
CA SER A 18 32.24 13.35 -18.78
C SER A 18 33.66 13.25 -18.19
N PRO A 19 34.71 13.68 -18.92
CA PRO A 19 36.10 13.51 -18.49
C PRO A 19 36.53 14.42 -17.31
N LYS A 20 35.65 15.27 -16.79
CA LYS A 20 36.02 16.35 -15.86
C LYS A 20 35.73 16.05 -14.39
N GLN A 21 35.02 14.96 -14.09
CA GLN A 21 34.53 14.72 -12.73
C GLN A 21 34.55 13.23 -12.37
N THR A 22 35.35 12.88 -11.38
CA THR A 22 35.43 11.51 -10.84
C THR A 22 34.64 11.44 -9.54
N VAL A 23 33.56 10.66 -9.56
CA VAL A 23 32.74 10.33 -8.36
C VAL A 23 33.40 9.14 -7.65
N SER A 24 33.44 9.16 -6.32
CA SER A 24 34.05 8.06 -5.54
C SER A 24 33.13 6.83 -5.46
N ASP A 25 33.69 5.67 -5.13
CA ASP A 25 32.90 4.45 -4.94
C ASP A 25 31.93 4.58 -3.75
N GLU A 26 32.34 5.27 -2.68
CA GLU A 26 31.48 5.54 -1.52
C GLU A 26 30.27 6.42 -1.88
N GLU A 27 30.47 7.40 -2.77
CA GLU A 27 29.38 8.24 -3.28
C GLU A 27 28.41 7.44 -4.14
N PHE A 28 28.91 6.55 -5.00
CA PHE A 28 28.06 5.64 -5.76
C PHE A 28 27.30 4.68 -4.84
N SER A 29 27.99 4.03 -3.90
CA SER A 29 27.40 3.10 -2.93
C SER A 29 26.27 3.75 -2.15
N SER A 30 26.51 4.92 -1.56
CA SER A 30 25.49 5.65 -0.80
C SER A 30 24.29 6.06 -1.68
N SER A 31 24.55 6.55 -2.91
CA SER A 31 23.47 6.91 -3.83
C SER A 31 22.67 5.70 -4.33
N TYR A 32 23.30 4.54 -4.40
CA TYR A 32 22.64 3.29 -4.76
C TYR A 32 21.75 2.78 -3.63
N THR A 33 22.18 2.88 -2.36
CA THR A 33 21.30 2.58 -1.22
C THR A 33 20.08 3.50 -1.18
N GLU A 34 20.25 4.80 -1.47
CA GLU A 34 19.11 5.73 -1.59
C GLU A 34 18.17 5.33 -2.74
N TYR A 35 18.73 4.84 -3.84
CA TYR A 35 17.97 4.36 -4.98
C TYR A 35 17.16 3.09 -4.65
N GLU A 36 17.74 2.15 -3.91
CA GLU A 36 17.04 0.96 -3.40
C GLU A 36 15.87 1.36 -2.50
N GLN A 37 16.08 2.34 -1.60
CA GLN A 37 15.01 2.85 -0.73
C GLN A 37 13.90 3.53 -1.54
N TYR A 38 14.24 4.33 -2.56
CA TYR A 38 13.25 4.96 -3.42
C TYR A 38 12.39 3.92 -4.16
N LEU A 39 12.99 2.84 -4.67
CA LEU A 39 12.27 1.75 -5.31
C LEU A 39 11.33 1.03 -4.32
N TYR A 40 11.81 0.79 -3.10
CA TYR A 40 10.99 0.21 -2.03
C TYR A 40 9.80 1.10 -1.67
N ASP A 41 10.01 2.42 -1.55
CA ASP A 41 8.94 3.37 -1.27
C ASP A 41 7.91 3.38 -2.39
N LEU A 42 8.33 3.38 -3.66
CA LEU A 42 7.45 3.26 -4.82
C LEU A 42 6.64 1.94 -4.81
N ALA A 43 7.24 0.84 -4.34
CA ALA A 43 6.58 -0.45 -4.24
C ALA A 43 5.45 -0.47 -3.17
N ILE A 44 5.56 0.37 -2.14
CA ILE A 44 4.60 0.44 -1.02
C ILE A 44 3.60 1.59 -1.17
N GLU A 45 3.97 2.68 -1.86
CA GLU A 45 3.11 3.83 -2.05
C GLU A 45 1.79 3.43 -2.74
N SER A 46 0.69 4.07 -2.32
CA SER A 46 -0.66 3.84 -2.83
C SER A 46 -0.86 4.42 -4.23
N VAL A 47 -0.05 3.96 -5.18
CA VAL A 47 -0.04 4.36 -6.57
C VAL A 47 -0.64 3.23 -7.40
N SER A 48 -1.37 3.55 -8.47
CA SER A 48 -1.92 2.53 -9.34
C SER A 48 -0.82 1.69 -10.00
N VAL A 49 -1.09 0.40 -10.27
CA VAL A 49 -0.15 -0.49 -10.98
C VAL A 49 0.32 0.11 -12.31
N SER A 50 -0.59 0.74 -13.05
CA SER A 50 -0.27 1.40 -14.32
C SER A 50 0.71 2.56 -14.15
N GLU A 51 0.53 3.38 -13.12
CA GLU A 51 1.41 4.51 -12.84
C GLU A 51 2.78 4.05 -12.33
N ARG A 52 2.83 3.02 -11.47
CA ARG A 52 4.08 2.38 -11.05
C ARG A 52 4.87 1.85 -12.25
N LEU A 53 4.21 1.12 -13.15
CA LEU A 53 4.86 0.61 -14.37
C LEU A 53 5.37 1.74 -15.27
N ARG A 54 4.63 2.85 -15.42
CA ARG A 54 5.12 4.00 -16.21
C ARG A 54 6.42 4.55 -15.64
N HIS A 55 6.51 4.70 -14.32
CA HIS A 55 7.72 5.20 -13.68
C HIS A 55 8.90 4.23 -13.85
N LEU A 56 8.70 2.94 -13.62
CA LEU A 56 9.75 1.92 -13.79
C LEU A 56 10.22 1.80 -15.24
N LEU A 57 9.30 1.79 -16.21
CA LEU A 57 9.63 1.73 -17.63
C LEU A 57 10.37 2.97 -18.09
N HIS A 58 9.99 4.15 -17.60
CA HIS A 58 10.73 5.38 -17.87
C HIS A 58 12.18 5.28 -17.36
N SER A 59 12.39 4.82 -16.12
CA SER A 59 13.73 4.60 -15.56
C SER A 59 14.55 3.61 -16.38
N LYS A 60 13.93 2.52 -16.81
CA LYS A 60 14.58 1.52 -17.68
C LYS A 60 15.07 2.15 -18.98
N VAL A 61 14.25 2.99 -19.62
CA VAL A 61 14.63 3.70 -20.86
C VAL A 61 15.83 4.61 -20.63
N GLU A 62 15.84 5.37 -19.53
CA GLU A 62 16.96 6.26 -19.20
C GLU A 62 18.25 5.49 -18.91
N LEU A 63 18.18 4.41 -18.12
CA LEU A 63 19.34 3.56 -17.80
C LEU A 63 19.91 2.88 -19.06
N ILE A 64 19.05 2.37 -19.95
CA ILE A 64 19.48 1.81 -21.24
C ILE A 64 20.15 2.88 -22.09
N SER A 65 19.64 4.11 -22.08
CA SER A 65 20.20 5.23 -22.83
C SER A 65 21.59 5.60 -22.31
N LEU A 66 21.78 5.65 -20.98
CA LEU A 66 23.09 5.82 -20.35
C LEU A 66 24.05 4.69 -20.69
N LYS A 67 23.60 3.43 -20.67
CA LYS A 67 24.43 2.27 -21.03
C LYS A 67 24.89 2.30 -22.49
N LYS A 68 24.01 2.72 -23.40
CA LYS A 68 24.36 2.96 -24.81
C LYS A 68 25.35 4.12 -24.96
N LEU A 69 25.25 5.14 -24.12
CA LEU A 69 26.21 6.24 -24.11
C LEU A 69 27.59 5.76 -23.66
N PHE A 70 27.68 4.98 -22.58
CA PHE A 70 28.95 4.43 -22.05
C PHE A 70 29.66 3.57 -23.09
N THR A 71 28.92 2.68 -23.77
CA THR A 71 29.47 1.85 -24.85
C THR A 71 29.95 2.67 -26.05
N ARG A 72 29.30 3.81 -26.36
CA ARG A 72 29.71 4.71 -27.45
C ARG A 72 30.90 5.58 -27.10
N THR A 73 31.02 6.01 -25.84
CA THR A 73 32.09 6.89 -25.37
C THR A 73 33.38 6.13 -25.01
N GLY A 74 33.35 4.80 -24.95
CA GLY A 74 34.55 3.99 -24.79
C GLY A 74 35.16 4.10 -23.39
N HIS A 75 36.18 4.96 -23.20
CA HIS A 75 37.01 5.01 -21.98
C HIS A 75 36.72 6.23 -21.07
N PHE A 76 35.66 6.99 -21.35
CA PHE A 76 35.33 8.18 -20.56
C PHE A 76 34.56 7.89 -19.26
N HIS A 77 34.32 6.62 -18.92
CA HIS A 77 33.62 6.19 -17.70
C HIS A 77 34.46 5.25 -16.85
N THR A 78 34.18 5.20 -15.55
CA THR A 78 34.87 4.31 -14.60
C THR A 78 34.19 2.94 -14.56
N ALA A 79 34.96 1.88 -14.29
CA ALA A 79 34.41 0.54 -14.08
C ALA A 79 33.38 0.50 -12.93
N VAL A 80 33.56 1.37 -11.93
CA VAL A 80 32.61 1.58 -10.83
C VAL A 80 31.28 2.10 -11.36
N ALA A 81 31.29 3.12 -12.22
CA ALA A 81 30.06 3.67 -12.80
C ALA A 81 29.31 2.63 -13.65
N GLU A 82 30.04 1.82 -14.44
CA GLU A 82 29.43 0.73 -15.22
C GLU A 82 28.80 -0.33 -14.30
N PHE A 83 29.48 -0.70 -13.22
CA PHE A 83 28.95 -1.64 -12.22
C PHE A 83 27.63 -1.16 -11.60
N TYR A 84 27.55 0.09 -11.15
CA TYR A 84 26.32 0.63 -10.56
C TYR A 84 25.21 0.85 -11.59
N LEU A 85 25.56 1.20 -12.84
CA LEU A 85 24.60 1.28 -13.94
C LEU A 85 23.90 -0.06 -14.18
N ASP A 86 24.69 -1.14 -14.22
CA ASP A 86 24.17 -2.49 -14.40
C ASP A 86 23.32 -2.93 -13.21
N LYS A 87 23.74 -2.61 -11.98
CA LYS A 87 22.96 -2.86 -10.76
C LYS A 87 21.60 -2.17 -10.81
N CYS A 88 21.56 -0.88 -11.15
CA CYS A 88 20.32 -0.13 -11.30
C CYS A 88 19.41 -0.74 -12.36
N LEU A 89 19.96 -1.10 -13.53
CA LEU A 89 19.19 -1.68 -14.62
C LEU A 89 18.57 -3.02 -14.22
N LEU A 90 19.36 -3.94 -13.66
CA LEU A 90 18.89 -5.24 -13.19
C LEU A 90 17.82 -5.12 -12.11
N LEU A 91 17.97 -4.15 -11.20
CA LEU A 91 17.01 -3.94 -10.13
C LEU A 91 15.66 -3.41 -10.65
N VAL A 92 15.67 -2.47 -11.61
CA VAL A 92 14.43 -2.01 -12.26
C VAL A 92 13.75 -3.13 -13.02
N GLU A 93 14.53 -3.98 -13.70
CA GLU A 93 13.97 -5.13 -14.42
C GLU A 93 13.30 -6.11 -13.46
N ALA A 94 13.95 -6.44 -12.33
CA ALA A 94 13.36 -7.27 -11.29
C ALA A 94 12.08 -6.65 -10.72
N GLU A 95 12.04 -5.34 -10.48
CA GLU A 95 10.84 -4.67 -9.96
C GLU A 95 9.68 -4.68 -10.99
N ILE A 96 9.98 -4.48 -12.27
CA ILE A 96 8.97 -4.63 -13.35
C ILE A 96 8.42 -6.05 -13.39
N GLU A 97 9.29 -7.06 -13.25
CA GLU A 97 8.87 -8.46 -13.19
C GLU A 97 7.99 -8.74 -11.98
N LEU A 98 8.33 -8.23 -10.79
CA LEU A 98 7.52 -8.36 -9.58
C LEU A 98 6.13 -7.74 -9.75
N VAL A 99 6.05 -6.54 -10.33
CA VAL A 99 4.76 -5.88 -10.60
C VAL A 99 3.93 -6.68 -11.60
N ASN A 100 4.53 -7.16 -12.69
CA ASN A 100 3.84 -7.99 -13.68
C ASN A 100 3.41 -9.35 -13.11
N PHE A 101 4.21 -9.95 -12.23
CA PHE A 101 3.87 -11.17 -11.52
C PHE A 101 2.62 -10.97 -10.66
N GLY A 102 2.51 -9.82 -9.96
CA GLY A 102 1.32 -9.46 -9.19
C GLY A 102 0.07 -9.29 -10.03
N VAL A 103 0.20 -8.74 -11.25
CA VAL A 103 -0.91 -8.63 -12.20
C VAL A 103 -1.36 -9.99 -12.71
N GLN A 104 -0.42 -10.89 -13.00
CA GLN A 104 -0.71 -12.24 -13.49
C GLN A 104 -1.32 -13.13 -12.41
N TYR A 105 -0.92 -12.95 -11.15
CA TYR A 105 -1.35 -13.76 -10.01
C TYR A 105 -1.87 -12.87 -8.86
N PRO A 106 -3.08 -12.30 -8.99
CA PRO A 106 -3.64 -11.34 -8.02
C PRO A 106 -3.92 -11.89 -6.60
N GLY A 107 -3.51 -13.12 -6.27
CA GLY A 107 -3.66 -13.74 -4.95
C GLY A 107 -2.36 -14.17 -4.25
N THR A 108 -1.19 -14.04 -4.88
CA THR A 108 0.10 -14.48 -4.31
C THR A 108 0.92 -13.35 -3.70
N ILE A 109 0.76 -12.11 -4.21
CA ILE A 109 1.37 -10.92 -3.61
C ILE A 109 0.40 -10.35 -2.59
N THR A 110 0.39 -10.92 -1.38
CA THR A 110 -0.07 -10.18 -0.20
C THR A 110 0.99 -9.12 0.12
N THR A 111 1.02 -8.02 -0.64
CA THR A 111 1.39 -6.75 -0.02
C THR A 111 0.41 -6.59 1.13
N PRO A 112 0.85 -6.45 2.40
CA PRO A 112 -0.05 -6.03 3.45
C PRO A 112 -0.51 -4.66 2.99
N SER A 113 -1.73 -4.60 2.46
CA SER A 113 -2.34 -3.35 2.09
C SER A 113 -2.56 -2.62 3.40
N SER A 114 -1.56 -1.88 3.86
CA SER A 114 -1.64 -0.95 4.96
C SER A 114 -2.43 0.29 4.51
N PHE A 115 -3.56 0.07 3.83
CA PHE A 115 -4.68 0.99 3.84
C PHE A 115 -5.23 0.97 5.27
N LEU A 116 -4.47 1.55 6.19
CA LEU A 116 -5.01 2.00 7.46
C LEU A 116 -6.07 3.03 7.09
N SER A 117 -7.32 2.68 7.31
CA SER A 117 -8.46 3.52 7.02
C SER A 117 -8.33 4.85 7.77
N SER A 118 -8.72 5.99 7.18
CA SER A 118 -8.77 7.26 7.92
C SER A 118 -9.90 7.31 8.95
N LEU A 119 -10.76 6.29 8.98
CA LEU A 119 -11.86 6.17 9.91
C LEU A 119 -11.37 5.64 11.26
N HIS A 120 -11.88 6.24 12.32
CA HIS A 120 -11.58 5.84 13.70
C HIS A 120 -12.87 5.54 14.45
N TRP A 121 -12.86 4.44 15.19
CA TRP A 121 -13.97 4.08 16.06
C TRP A 121 -13.90 4.87 17.37
N LYS A 122 -14.90 5.73 17.62
CA LYS A 122 -15.02 6.50 18.88
C LYS A 122 -15.87 5.82 19.95
N GLY A 123 -16.42 4.64 19.68
CA GLY A 123 -17.20 3.85 20.64
C GLY A 123 -16.33 2.88 21.44
N SER A 124 -16.95 2.09 22.33
CA SER A 124 -16.28 0.98 22.99
C SER A 124 -16.14 -0.24 22.06
N LEU A 125 -15.20 -1.14 22.36
CA LEU A 125 -15.06 -2.42 21.64
C LEU A 125 -16.33 -3.28 21.77
N VAL A 126 -17.01 -3.20 22.90
CA VAL A 126 -18.31 -3.86 23.13
C VAL A 126 -19.35 -3.35 22.13
N ASN A 127 -19.46 -2.03 21.94
CA ASN A 127 -20.39 -1.43 20.99
C ASN A 127 -20.03 -1.82 19.55
N LEU A 128 -18.73 -1.87 19.25
CA LEU A 128 -18.24 -2.33 17.95
C LEU A 128 -18.62 -3.79 17.70
N MET A 129 -18.45 -4.65 18.70
CA MET A 129 -18.81 -6.06 18.61
C MET A 129 -20.32 -6.27 18.50
N GLU A 130 -21.13 -5.43 19.14
CA GLU A 130 -22.59 -5.41 18.97
C GLU A 130 -22.96 -5.14 17.50
N LEU A 131 -22.32 -4.15 16.86
CA LEU A 131 -22.52 -3.84 15.44
C LEU A 131 -22.06 -5.00 14.53
N ILE A 132 -20.84 -5.50 14.73
CA ILE A 132 -20.27 -6.61 13.96
C ILE A 132 -21.18 -7.85 14.07
N SER A 133 -21.60 -8.21 15.28
CA SER A 133 -22.46 -9.37 15.50
C SER A 133 -23.81 -9.20 14.82
N SER A 134 -24.39 -8.01 14.85
CA SER A 134 -25.67 -7.72 14.21
C SER A 134 -25.61 -7.84 12.68
N LEU A 135 -24.51 -7.38 12.09
CA LEU A 135 -24.25 -7.52 10.66
C LEU A 135 -23.98 -8.97 10.26
N ASP A 136 -23.28 -9.73 11.09
CA ASP A 136 -23.13 -11.17 10.88
C ASP A 136 -24.50 -11.88 10.93
N TYR A 137 -25.33 -11.58 11.93
CA TYR A 137 -26.65 -12.19 12.06
C TYR A 137 -27.62 -11.81 10.94
N SER A 138 -27.52 -10.60 10.38
CA SER A 138 -28.43 -10.13 9.33
C SER A 138 -28.22 -10.86 8.00
N GLY A 139 -27.02 -11.44 7.78
CA GLY A 139 -26.67 -12.10 6.52
C GLY A 139 -26.55 -11.14 5.33
N LEU A 140 -26.52 -9.82 5.57
CA LEU A 140 -26.44 -8.80 4.52
C LEU A 140 -25.03 -8.58 3.98
N ILE A 141 -24.00 -9.15 4.63
CA ILE A 141 -22.61 -9.02 4.18
C ILE A 141 -22.19 -10.26 3.40
N THR A 142 -21.76 -10.04 2.16
CA THR A 142 -21.19 -11.05 1.28
C THR A 142 -19.79 -10.64 0.81
N ASP A 143 -19.01 -11.62 0.37
CA ASP A 143 -17.78 -11.39 -0.38
C ASP A 143 -18.10 -11.02 -1.85
N GLU A 144 -17.03 -10.81 -2.63
CA GLU A 144 -17.08 -10.50 -4.07
C GLU A 144 -17.78 -11.57 -4.92
N SER A 145 -17.86 -12.80 -4.43
CA SER A 145 -18.57 -13.91 -5.08
C SER A 145 -20.05 -14.00 -4.65
N GLY A 146 -20.50 -13.11 -3.76
CA GLY A 146 -21.85 -13.13 -3.19
C GLY A 146 -22.03 -14.14 -2.05
N LYS A 147 -20.94 -14.75 -1.56
CA LYS A 147 -20.98 -15.73 -0.47
C LYS A 147 -20.87 -15.06 0.89
N ARG A 148 -21.54 -15.61 1.90
CA ARG A 148 -21.45 -15.13 3.29
C ARG A 148 -20.02 -15.26 3.83
N LEU A 149 -19.53 -14.19 4.44
CA LEU A 149 -18.25 -14.17 5.15
C LEU A 149 -18.32 -14.95 6.47
N SER A 150 -17.17 -15.48 6.90
CA SER A 150 -17.03 -16.00 8.27
C SER A 150 -17.05 -14.84 9.27
N PHE A 151 -17.47 -15.10 10.51
CA PHE A 151 -17.45 -14.09 11.56
C PHE A 151 -16.03 -13.50 11.76
N ALA A 152 -14.99 -14.34 11.76
CA ALA A 152 -13.60 -13.87 11.83
C ALA A 152 -13.22 -12.97 10.64
N GLY A 153 -13.73 -13.26 9.44
CA GLY A 153 -13.55 -12.41 8.26
C GLY A 153 -14.18 -11.02 8.44
N ILE A 154 -15.41 -10.96 8.96
CA ILE A 154 -16.08 -9.69 9.25
C ILE A 154 -15.33 -8.91 10.35
N VAL A 155 -14.89 -9.57 11.42
CA VAL A 155 -14.07 -8.95 12.47
C VAL A 155 -12.81 -8.33 11.89
N SER A 156 -12.04 -9.10 11.10
CA SER A 156 -10.81 -8.60 10.48
C SER A 156 -11.05 -7.41 9.55
N ALA A 157 -12.17 -7.39 8.82
CA ALA A 157 -12.55 -6.25 7.99
C ALA A 157 -12.79 -4.98 8.84
N PHE A 158 -13.46 -5.12 9.99
CA PHE A 158 -13.70 -4.01 10.90
C PHE A 158 -12.44 -3.53 11.63
N GLU A 159 -11.52 -4.42 11.98
CA GLU A 159 -10.22 -4.07 12.55
C GLU A 159 -9.42 -3.19 11.58
N LYS A 160 -9.40 -3.57 10.29
CA LYS A 160 -8.78 -2.77 9.21
C LYS A 160 -9.54 -1.46 8.95
N LEU A 161 -10.86 -1.49 8.97
CA LEU A 161 -11.71 -0.32 8.70
C LEU A 161 -11.57 0.78 9.75
N PHE A 162 -11.30 0.43 11.02
CA PHE A 162 -11.24 1.40 12.12
C PHE A 162 -9.86 1.52 12.78
N ASN A 163 -8.85 0.82 12.25
CA ASN A 163 -7.51 0.71 12.83
C ASN A 163 -7.56 0.34 14.32
N VAL A 164 -8.34 -0.69 14.66
CA VAL A 164 -8.55 -1.12 16.04
C VAL A 164 -8.29 -2.62 16.16
N ALA A 165 -7.66 -3.04 17.26
CA ALA A 165 -7.52 -4.45 17.58
C ALA A 165 -8.70 -4.92 18.44
N ILE A 166 -9.31 -6.04 18.07
CA ILE A 166 -10.42 -6.67 18.80
C ILE A 166 -9.91 -7.98 19.42
N PRO A 167 -9.36 -7.94 20.65
CA PRO A 167 -8.86 -9.14 21.29
C PRO A 167 -10.01 -10.11 21.61
N LYS A 168 -9.80 -11.39 21.30
CA LYS A 168 -10.72 -12.50 21.63
C LYS A 168 -12.17 -12.20 21.16
N PRO A 169 -12.40 -12.02 19.85
CA PRO A 169 -13.69 -11.57 19.33
C PRO A 169 -14.85 -12.52 19.65
N TYR A 170 -14.58 -13.83 19.75
CA TYR A 170 -15.57 -14.83 20.13
C TYR A 170 -15.99 -14.70 21.60
N ASP A 171 -15.05 -14.43 22.51
CA ASP A 171 -15.35 -14.23 23.94
C ASP A 171 -16.18 -12.97 24.12
N LEU A 172 -15.83 -11.88 23.43
CA LEU A 172 -16.57 -10.62 23.48
C LEU A 172 -17.99 -10.77 22.93
N ARG A 173 -18.17 -11.53 21.85
CA ARG A 173 -19.50 -11.89 21.32
C ARG A 173 -20.28 -12.75 22.30
N ALA A 174 -19.63 -13.72 22.96
CA ALA A 174 -20.28 -14.57 23.95
C ALA A 174 -20.67 -13.78 25.21
N ASP A 175 -19.85 -12.83 25.66
CA ASP A 175 -20.15 -11.90 26.75
C ASP A 175 -21.37 -11.04 26.43
N LEU A 176 -21.46 -10.53 25.20
CA LEU A 176 -22.64 -9.80 24.72
C LEU A 176 -23.89 -10.69 24.77
N ALA A 177 -23.81 -11.93 24.26
CA ALA A 177 -24.92 -12.87 24.25
C ALA A 177 -25.39 -13.28 25.65
N ARG A 178 -24.50 -13.28 26.65
CA ARG A 178 -24.81 -13.62 28.05
C ARG A 178 -25.53 -12.51 28.83
N ARG A 179 -25.67 -11.30 28.27
CA ARG A 179 -26.32 -10.18 28.98
C ARG A 179 -27.79 -10.47 29.24
N LYS A 180 -28.18 -10.42 30.52
CA LYS A 180 -29.57 -10.62 30.97
C LYS A 180 -30.42 -9.34 30.92
N LYS A 181 -29.78 -8.18 30.79
CA LYS A 181 -30.41 -6.84 30.72
C LYS A 181 -29.65 -6.01 29.68
N ASN A 182 -30.35 -5.12 28.97
CA ASN A 182 -29.79 -4.27 27.91
C ASN A 182 -29.07 -5.08 26.83
N TYR A 183 -29.84 -5.92 26.11
CA TYR A 183 -29.35 -6.79 25.03
C TYR A 183 -28.59 -6.02 23.94
N SER A 184 -28.92 -4.74 23.77
CA SER A 184 -28.34 -3.87 22.76
C SER A 184 -28.36 -2.44 23.29
N VAL A 185 -27.23 -1.74 23.15
CA VAL A 185 -27.06 -0.34 23.60
C VAL A 185 -26.76 0.56 22.41
N LEU A 186 -25.93 0.10 21.48
CA LEU A 186 -25.57 0.87 20.30
C LEU A 186 -26.68 0.90 19.25
N LEU A 187 -27.30 -0.25 18.92
CA LEU A 187 -28.24 -0.31 17.79
C LEU A 187 -29.48 0.58 17.98
N PRO A 188 -30.14 0.63 19.16
CA PRO A 188 -31.25 1.55 19.39
C PRO A 188 -30.83 3.00 19.18
N LYS A 189 -29.63 3.37 19.65
CA LYS A 189 -29.10 4.73 19.49
C LYS A 189 -28.83 5.06 18.02
N LEU A 190 -28.30 4.12 17.24
CA LEU A 190 -28.11 4.29 15.80
C LEU A 190 -29.45 4.45 15.08
N LYS A 191 -30.45 3.62 15.42
CA LYS A 191 -31.80 3.71 14.89
C LYS A 191 -32.44 5.08 15.18
N GLU A 192 -32.44 5.50 16.45
CA GLU A 192 -33.00 6.79 16.86
C GLU A 192 -32.31 7.97 16.15
N THR A 193 -30.97 7.92 16.05
CA THR A 193 -30.18 8.94 15.33
C THR A 193 -30.57 9.00 13.86
N PHE A 194 -30.72 7.86 13.21
CA PHE A 194 -31.15 7.77 11.81
C PHE A 194 -32.57 8.34 11.63
N GLU A 195 -33.54 7.89 12.41
CA GLU A 195 -34.94 8.33 12.34
C GLU A 195 -35.07 9.83 12.60
N LYS A 196 -34.36 10.36 13.60
CA LYS A 196 -34.33 11.80 13.92
C LYS A 196 -33.78 12.63 12.75
N ASN A 197 -32.71 12.18 12.12
CA ASN A 197 -32.12 12.89 10.98
C ASN A 197 -33.04 12.86 9.76
N ILE A 198 -33.70 11.73 9.47
CA ILE A 198 -34.67 11.63 8.38
C ILE A 198 -35.88 12.54 8.63
N ALA A 199 -36.42 12.57 9.85
CA ALA A 199 -37.52 13.46 10.21
C ALA A 199 -37.13 14.94 10.09
N ALA A 200 -35.90 15.30 10.47
CA ALA A 200 -35.37 16.65 10.30
C ALA A 200 -35.21 17.03 8.82
N CYS A 201 -34.74 16.11 7.97
CA CYS A 201 -34.63 16.34 6.53
C CYS A 201 -36.01 16.44 5.84
N GLY A 202 -37.01 15.67 6.29
CA GLY A 202 -38.37 15.70 5.73
C GLY A 202 -39.18 16.95 6.10
N ASN A 203 -38.77 17.68 7.15
CA ASN A 203 -39.43 18.90 7.62
C ASN A 203 -38.81 20.19 7.07
N GLY A 204 -37.87 20.09 6.12
CA GLY A 204 -37.38 21.24 5.34
C GLY A 204 -38.36 21.60 4.21
N LYS A 205 -39.46 22.28 4.55
CA LYS A 205 -40.13 23.23 3.66
C LYS A 205 -39.79 24.64 4.11
#